data_AF-K1HAJ5-F1
#
_entry.id   AF-K1HAJ5-F1
#
_cell.length_a   1.000
_cell.length_b   1.000
_cell.length_c   1.000
_cell.angle_alpha   90.00
_cell.angle_beta   90.00
_cell.angle_gamma   90.00
#
_symmetry.space_group_name_H-M   'P 1'
#
loop_
_entity.id
_entity.type
_entity.pdbx_description
1 polymer ?
#
loop_
_entity_poly.entity_id
_entity_poly.type
_entity_poly.pdbx_seq_one_letter_code
_entity_poly.pdbx_strand_id
1 'polypeptide(L)' 'MHFLEFKRRFSLLNEEEKEFIYKLKLKDAIDFLRTIY' A
#
# COMPACT_ATOMS: atom_id res chain seq x y z
N MET A 1 -1.71 -8.83 -6.34
CA MET A 1 -0.65 -8.75 -5.32
C MET A 1 -0.94 -9.81 -4.27
N HIS A 2 0.02 -10.69 -4.00
CA HIS A 2 -0.14 -11.70 -2.96
C HIS A 2 -0.01 -11.05 -1.56
N PHE A 3 -0.65 -11.59 -0.51
CA PHE A 3 -0.65 -10.97 0.82
C PHE A 3 0.77 -10.69 1.37
N LEU A 4 1.71 -11.61 1.13
CA LEU A 4 3.10 -11.47 1.56
C LEU A 4 3.80 -10.28 0.87
N GLU A 5 3.51 -10.06 -0.40
CA GLU A 5 4.05 -8.98 -1.23
C GLU A 5 3.47 -7.63 -0.79
N PHE A 6 2.16 -7.60 -0.50
CA PHE A 6 1.50 -6.44 0.11
C PHE A 6 2.17 -6.06 1.43
N LYS A 7 2.39 -7.02 2.33
CA LYS A 7 2.98 -6.76 3.64
C LYS A 7 4.41 -6.21 3.53
N ARG A 8 5.20 -6.71 2.57
CA ARG A 8 6.55 -6.18 2.29
C ARG A 8 6.49 -4.74 1.79
N ARG A 9 5.70 -4.46 0.76
CA ARG A 9 5.60 -3.11 0.17
C ARG A 9 5.01 -2.10 1.13
N PHE A 10 3.98 -2.48 1.87
CA PHE A 10 3.37 -1.64 2.92
C PHE A 10 4.35 -1.31 4.05
N SER A 11 5.28 -2.22 4.38
CA SER A 11 6.32 -1.96 5.38
C SER A 11 7.38 -0.95 4.93
N LEU A 12 7.55 -0.75 3.61
CA LEU A 12 8.50 0.20 3.04
C LEU A 12 7.98 1.65 3.06
N LEU A 13 6.68 1.81 3.26
CA LEU A 13 6.04 3.13 3.29
C LEU A 13 6.42 3.92 4.53
N ASN A 14 6.56 5.24 4.33
CA ASN A 14 6.68 6.19 5.43
C ASN A 14 5.32 6.42 6.13
N GLU A 15 5.29 7.21 7.19
CA GLU A 15 4.07 7.45 7.97
C GLU A 15 2.99 8.20 7.18
N GLU A 16 3.37 9.19 6.37
CA GLU A 16 2.44 9.96 5.54
C GLU A 16 1.77 9.08 4.47
N GLU A 17 2.55 8.21 3.82
CA GLU A 17 2.06 7.25 2.83
C GLU A 17 1.12 6.22 3.46
N LYS A 18 1.41 5.77 4.68
CA LYS A 18 0.52 4.87 5.42
C LYS A 18 -0.80 5.55 5.75
N GLU A 19 -0.77 6.78 6.25
CA GLU A 19 -1.99 7.58 6.51
C GLU A 19 -2.80 7.80 5.22
N PHE A 20 -2.14 8.03 4.10
CA PHE A 20 -2.80 8.16 2.80
C PHE A 20 -3.49 6.86 2.40
N ILE A 21 -2.80 5.72 2.48
CA ILE A 21 -3.37 4.40 2.15
C ILE A 21 -4.55 4.05 3.07
N TYR A 22 -4.49 4.38 4.36
CA TYR A 22 -5.61 4.14 5.28
C TYR A 22 -6.88 4.93 4.92
N LYS A 23 -6.75 6.04 4.18
CA LYS A 23 -7.88 6.84 3.68
C LYS A 23 -8.43 6.31 2.35
N LEU A 24 -7.70 5.43 1.66
CA LEU A 24 -8.12 4.85 0.38
C LEU A 24 -9.03 3.63 0.57
N LYS A 25 -9.83 3.34 -0.46
CA LYS A 25 -10.51 2.05 -0.56
C LYS A 25 -9.48 0.95 -0.80
N LEU A 26 -9.78 -0.26 -0.34
CA LEU A 26 -8.88 -1.41 -0.47
C LEU A 26 -8.36 -1.60 -1.91
N LYS A 27 -9.22 -1.39 -2.91
CA LYS A 27 -8.84 -1.48 -4.33
C LYS A 27 -7.78 -0.43 -4.71
N ASP A 28 -8.04 0.83 -4.36
CA ASP A 28 -7.15 1.94 -4.68
C ASP A 28 -5.82 1.83 -3.94
N ALA A 29 -5.84 1.35 -2.68
CA ALA A 29 -4.65 1.03 -1.91
C ALA A 29 -3.78 -0.06 -2.57
N ILE A 30 -4.41 -1.12 -3.07
CA ILE A 30 -3.71 -2.21 -3.78
C ILE A 30 -3.15 -1.70 -5.11
N ASP A 31 -3.89 -0.88 -5.85
CA ASP A 31 -3.43 -0.31 -7.12
C ASP A 31 -2.29 0.70 -6.90
N PHE A 32 -2.34 1.52 -5.86
CA PHE A 32 -1.25 2.40 -5.44
C PHE A 32 0.03 1.61 -5.14
N LEU A 33 -0.08 0.56 -4.31
CA LEU A 33 1.04 -0.34 -3.97
C LEU A 33 1.55 -1.17 -5.16
N ARG A 34 0.74 -1.37 -6.20
CA ARG A 34 1.17 -2.00 -7.46
C ARG A 34 1.93 -1.05 -8.39
N THR A 35 1.66 0.24 -8.27
CA THR A 35 2.16 1.25 -9.22
C THR A 35 3.49 1.84 -8.78
N ILE A 36 3.69 2.02 -7.47
CA ILE A 36 4.89 2.67 -6.92
C ILE A 36 6.00 1.68 -6.55
N TYR A 37 5.66 0.43 -6.23
CA TYR A 37 6.59 -0.63 -5.83
C TYR A 37 6.31 -1.92 -6.58
#